data_AF-A0A5S4F4A7-F1
#
_entry.id   AF-A0A5S4F4A7-F1
#
_cell.length_a   1.000
_cell.length_b   1.000
_cell.length_c   1.000
_cell.angle_alpha   90.00
_cell.angle_beta   90.00
_cell.angle_gamma   90.00
#
_symmetry.space_group_name_H-M   'P 1'
#
loop_
_entity.id
_entity.type
_entity.pdbx_description
1 polymer ?
#
loop_
_entity_poly.entity_id
_entity_poly.type
_entity_poly.pdbx_seq_one_letter_code
_entity_poly.pdbx_strand_id
1 'polypeptide(L)' 'MINQDALVDLVAQLAAAGRDDPTIAAQLELAPHEIRAIRRRNDIPAGETRWLGKPPAGEPAS' A
#
# COMPACT_ATOMS: atom_id res chain seq x y z
N MET A 1 3.68 19.62 -6.33
CA MET A 1 4.52 18.43 -6.08
C MET A 1 3.75 17.51 -5.16
N ILE A 2 3.47 16.27 -5.57
CA ILE A 2 2.92 15.27 -4.66
C ILE A 2 4.03 14.95 -3.66
N ASN A 3 3.73 15.11 -2.37
CA ASN A 3 4.70 14.79 -1.32
C ASN A 3 4.91 13.26 -1.28
N GLN A 4 6.13 12.80 -1.01
CA GLN A 4 6.44 11.37 -1.07
C GLN A 4 5.57 10.54 -0.10
N ASP A 5 5.24 11.09 1.08
CA ASP A 5 4.30 10.47 2.03
C ASP A 5 2.89 10.30 1.46
N ALA A 6 2.39 11.29 0.72
CA ALA A 6 1.07 11.22 0.09
C ALA A 6 1.02 10.15 -1.01
N LEU A 7 2.13 9.95 -1.71
CA LEU A 7 2.26 8.89 -2.71
C LEU A 7 2.23 7.50 -2.06
N VAL A 8 2.93 7.32 -0.93
CA VAL A 8 2.92 6.06 -0.17
C VAL A 8 1.51 5.73 0.31
N ASP A 9 0.80 6.71 0.85
CA ASP A 9 -0.56 6.55 1.36
C ASP A 9 -1.54 6.16 0.23
N LEU A 10 -1.44 6.80 -0.94
CA LEU A 10 -2.21 6.44 -2.13
C LEU A 10 -1.93 5.00 -2.60
N VAL A 11 -0.66 4.59 -2.66
CA VAL A 11 -0.29 3.21 -3.01
C VAL A 11 -0.86 2.22 -2.02
N ALA A 12 -0.81 2.51 -0.71
CA ALA A 12 -1.37 1.66 0.34
C ALA A 12 -2.89 1.54 0.23
N GLN A 13 -3.60 2.65 0.00
CA GLN A 13 -5.06 2.66 -0.19
C GLN A 13 -5.48 1.85 -1.41
N LEU A 14 -4.79 2.01 -2.54
CA LEU A 14 -5.11 1.27 -3.76
C LEU A 14 -4.79 -0.23 -3.63
N ALA A 15 -3.67 -0.58 -2.97
CA ALA A 15 -3.35 -1.97 -2.68
C ALA A 15 -4.38 -2.61 -1.72
N ALA A 16 -4.82 -1.87 -0.69
CA ALA A 16 -5.88 -2.30 0.23
C ALA A 16 -7.24 -2.46 -0.46
N ALA A 17 -7.52 -1.67 -1.49
CA ALA A 17 -8.68 -1.82 -2.35
C ALA A 17 -8.58 -3.02 -3.33
N GLY A 18 -7.53 -3.83 -3.23
CA GLY A 18 -7.31 -5.01 -4.06
C GLY A 18 -6.79 -4.70 -5.46
N ARG A 19 -6.20 -3.52 -5.69
CA ARG A 19 -5.61 -3.18 -6.99
C ARG A 19 -4.23 -3.81 -7.14
N ASP A 20 -3.97 -4.40 -8.30
CA ASP A 20 -2.64 -4.91 -8.65
C ASP A 20 -1.64 -3.79 -8.94
N ASP A 21 -0.36 -4.05 -8.70
CA ASP A 21 0.77 -3.15 -8.99
C ASP A 21 0.71 -2.46 -10.37
N PRO A 22 0.46 -3.14 -11.51
CA PRO A 22 0.37 -2.47 -12.81
C PRO A 22 -0.80 -1.48 -12.90
N THR A 23 -1.91 -1.76 -12.21
CA THR A 23 -3.08 -0.87 -12.18
C THR A 23 -2.78 0.37 -11.35
N ILE A 24 -2.13 0.19 -10.20
CA ILE A 24 -1.68 1.29 -9.33
C ILE A 24 -0.67 2.17 -10.06
N ALA A 25 0.31 1.54 -10.73
CA ALA A 25 1.32 2.23 -11.53
C ALA A 25 0.70 3.08 -12.64
N ALA A 26 -0.27 2.53 -13.39
CA ALA A 26 -0.98 3.25 -14.44
C ALA A 26 -1.80 4.44 -13.88
N GLN A 27 -2.41 4.31 -12.70
CA GLN A 27 -3.19 5.39 -12.08
C GLN A 27 -2.31 6.53 -11.54
N LEU A 28 -1.13 6.20 -11.04
CA LEU A 28 -0.20 7.16 -10.47
C LEU A 28 0.80 7.70 -11.51
N GLU A 29 0.68 7.28 -12.78
CA GLU A 29 1.63 7.58 -13.85
C GLU A 29 3.09 7.23 -13.49
N LEU A 30 3.26 6.14 -12.74
CA LEU A 30 4.55 5.63 -12.26
C LEU A 30 4.92 4.34 -12.95
N ALA A 31 6.19 3.96 -12.84
CA ALA A 31 6.62 2.65 -13.30
C ALA A 31 6.26 1.55 -12.28
N PRO A 32 5.92 0.32 -12.73
CA PRO A 32 5.57 -0.77 -11.82
C PRO A 32 6.65 -1.13 -10.79
N HIS A 33 7.92 -0.90 -11.14
CA HIS A 33 9.04 -1.15 -10.23
C HIS A 33 9.10 -0.11 -9.09
N GLU A 34 8.61 1.11 -9.31
CA GLU A 34 8.52 2.14 -8.27
C GLU A 34 7.45 1.77 -7.24
N ILE A 35 6.30 1.29 -7.70
CA ILE A 35 5.25 0.76 -6.82
C ILE A 35 5.80 -0.38 -5.96
N ARG A 36 6.52 -1.34 -6.56
CA ARG A 36 7.17 -2.43 -5.81
C ARG A 36 8.19 -1.92 -4.79
N ALA A 37 8.98 -0.91 -5.13
CA ALA A 37 9.94 -0.32 -4.23
C ALA A 37 9.26 0.38 -3.04
N ILE A 38 8.21 1.15 -3.30
CA ILE A 38 7.38 1.81 -2.28
C ILE A 38 6.77 0.76 -1.35
N ARG A 39 6.20 -0.30 -1.93
CA ARG A 39 5.56 -1.37 -1.16
C ARG A 39 6.55 -2.13 -0.29
N ARG A 40 7.73 -2.50 -0.81
CA ARG A 40 8.77 -3.15 -0.01
C ARG A 40 9.28 -2.25 1.12
N ARG A 41 9.49 -0.98 0.83
CA ARG A 41 10.05 -0.04 1.82
C ARG A 41 9.09 0.22 2.98
N ASN A 42 7.79 0.15 2.72
CA ASN A 42 6.73 0.46 3.69
C ASN A 42 5.93 -0.79 4.13
N ASP A 43 6.40 -1.99 3.82
CA ASP A 43 5.75 -3.27 4.15
C ASP A 43 4.27 -3.37 3.72
N ILE A 44 3.92 -2.79 2.57
CA ILE A 44 2.54 -2.78 2.05
C ILE A 44 2.26 -4.13 1.35
N PRO A 45 1.28 -4.93 1.81
CA PRO A 45 0.98 -6.25 1.23
C PRO A 45 0.43 -6.17 -0.20
N ALA A 46 0.56 -7.27 -0.96
CA ALA A 46 0.19 -7.34 -2.39
C ALA A 46 -1.25 -7.81 -2.52
N GLY A 47 -2.15 -6.91 -2.86
CA GLY A 47 -3.56 -7.24 -2.97
C GLY A 47 -4.13 -7.78 -1.67
N GLU A 48 -5.25 -8.50 -1.78
CA GLU A 48 -6.26 -8.90 -0.77
C GLU A 48 -5.74 -9.65 0.49
N THR A 49 -4.68 -9.15 1.12
CA THR A 49 -4.49 -9.32 2.56
C THR A 49 -5.51 -8.39 3.18
N ARG A 50 -6.73 -8.90 3.26
CA ARG A 50 -7.77 -8.57 4.21
C ARG A 50 -7.15 -7.94 5.47
N TRP A 51 -6.95 -6.63 5.48
CA TRP A 51 -6.79 -5.83 6.69
C TRP A 51 -8.17 -5.75 7.35
N LEU A 52 -8.74 -6.91 7.71
CA LEU A 52 -9.82 -7.00 8.68
C LEU A 52 -9.16 -7.11 10.05
N GLY A 53 -8.87 -5.95 10.60
CA GLY A 53 -8.35 -5.73 11.94
C GLY A 53 -7.88 -4.29 11.95
N LYS A 54 -8.72 -3.35 12.42
CA LYS A 54 -8.53 -2.71 13.73
C LYS A 54 -7.08 -2.23 13.97
N PRO A 55 -6.88 -0.97 14.40
CA PRO A 55 -5.56 -0.36 14.58
C PRO A 55 -4.67 -1.19 15.53
N PRO A 56 -3.34 -0.96 15.56
CA PRO A 56 -2.42 -1.72 16.40
C PRO A 56 -2.76 -1.48 17.87
N ALA A 57 -3.63 -2.32 18.43
CA ALA A 57 -3.82 -2.44 19.85
C ALA A 57 -2.70 -3.36 20.33
N GLY A 58 -1.70 -2.77 20.99
CA GLY A 58 -0.75 -3.48 21.82
C GLY A 58 -1.45 -4.10 23.03
N GLU A 59 -2.35 -5.06 22.79
CA GLU A 59 -3.02 -5.82 23.84
C GLU A 59 -2.68 -7.31 23.62
N PRO A 60 -1.76 -7.88 24.41
CA PRO A 60 -1.44 -9.29 24.31
C PRO A 60 -2.63 -10.09 24.83
N ALA A 61 -3.14 -11.02 24.00
CA ALA A 61 -4.16 -11.96 24.41
C ALA A 61 -3.58 -12.91 25.47
N SER A 62 -4.01 -12.74 26.72
CA SER A 62 -3.92 -13.71 27.82
C SER A 62 -5.30 -14.18 28.21
#